data_AF-A0A4P6V5V4-F1
#
_entry.id   AF-A0A4P6V5V4-F1
#
_cell.length_a   1.000
_cell.length_b   1.000
_cell.length_c   1.000
_cell.angle_alpha   90.00
_cell.angle_beta   90.00
_cell.angle_gamma   90.00
#
_symmetry.space_group_name_H-M   'P 1'
#
loop_
_entity.id
_entity.type
_entity.pdbx_description
1 polymer ?
#
loop_
_entity_poly.entity_id
_entity_poly.type
_entity_poly.pdbx_seq_one_letter_code
_entity_poly.pdbx_strand_id
1 'polypeptide(L)'
;MADIVIRDVPEHMRADLEARARQSGRSLSDEAKALLDDVIEAGRARQAGQHNAFDALREAFEGAFMTDEEHADFMQAVQEMRREVR
;
A
#
# COMPACT_ATOMS: atom_id res chain seq x y z
N MET A 1 18.80 19.27 2.92
CA MET A 1 17.70 19.83 2.10
C MET A 1 18.04 19.51 0.66
N ALA A 2 17.11 18.89 -0.07
CA ALA A 2 17.27 18.61 -1.48
C ALA A 2 16.37 19.57 -2.26
N ASP A 3 16.91 20.15 -3.33
CA ASP A 3 16.19 21.10 -4.16
C ASP A 3 15.64 20.39 -5.40
N ILE A 4 14.41 20.71 -5.78
CA ILE A 4 13.75 20.19 -6.98
C ILE A 4 13.38 21.37 -7.87
N VAL A 5 13.76 21.29 -9.15
CA VAL A 5 13.41 22.29 -10.16
C VAL A 5 12.48 21.64 -11.18
N ILE A 6 11.26 22.17 -11.29
CA ILE A 6 10.29 21.76 -12.31
C ILE A 6 10.37 22.77 -13.46
N ARG A 7 10.70 22.30 -14.66
CA ARG A 7 10.83 23.12 -15.88
C ARG A 7 9.65 22.87 -16.81
N ASP A 8 9.47 23.79 -17.76
CA ASP A 8 8.49 23.69 -18.83
C ASP A 8 7.06 23.45 -18.33
N VAL A 9 6.72 24.04 -17.18
CA VAL A 9 5.38 23.98 -16.61
C VAL A 9 4.42 24.71 -17.55
N PRO A 10 3.34 24.07 -18.02
CA PRO A 10 2.35 24.72 -18.86
C PRO A 10 1.77 25.97 -18.17
N GLU A 11 1.55 27.04 -18.94
CA GLU A 11 1.12 28.33 -18.37
C GLU A 11 -0.18 28.22 -17.57
N HIS A 12 -1.15 27.41 -18.05
CA HIS A 12 -2.40 27.19 -17.32
C HIS A 12 -2.15 26.58 -15.93
N MET A 13 -1.24 25.62 -15.82
CA MET A 13 -0.91 24.97 -14.56
C MET A 13 -0.19 25.93 -13.61
N ARG A 14 0.69 26.77 -14.16
CA ARG A 14 1.37 27.83 -13.40
C ARG A 14 0.36 28.83 -12.83
N ALA A 15 -0.58 29.30 -13.65
CA ALA A 15 -1.62 30.24 -13.26
C ALA A 15 -2.54 29.66 -12.17
N ASP A 16 -2.96 28.40 -12.32
CA ASP A 16 -3.79 27.71 -11.34
C ASP A 16 -3.08 27.55 -9.99
N LEU A 17 -1.79 27.20 -10.01
CA LEU A 17 -0.98 27.05 -8.80
C LEU A 17 -0.78 28.39 -8.09
N GLU A 18 -0.56 29.49 -8.82
CA GLU A 18 -0.49 30.84 -8.25
C GLU A 18 -1.82 31.29 -7.64
N ALA A 19 -2.94 31.01 -8.31
CA ALA A 19 -4.26 31.35 -7.81
C ALA A 19 -4.54 30.63 -6.48
N ARG A 20 -4.21 29.33 -6.41
CA ARG A 20 -4.31 28.54 -5.17
C ARG A 20 -3.43 29.07 -4.06
N ALA A 21 -2.16 29.36 -4.34
CA ALA A 21 -1.23 29.90 -3.35
C ALA A 21 -1.72 31.23 -2.77
N ARG A 22 -2.29 32.12 -3.61
CA ARG A 22 -2.92 33.37 -3.16
C ARG A 22 -4.14 33.11 -2.27
N GLN A 23 -4.99 32.15 -2.63
CA GLN A 23 -6.18 31.79 -1.83
C GLN A 23 -5.81 31.16 -0.48
N SER A 24 -4.78 30.32 -0.45
CA SER A 24 -4.31 29.67 0.78
C SER A 24 -3.41 30.57 1.65
N GLY A 25 -3.02 31.75 1.15
CA GLY A 25 -2.09 32.65 1.82
C GLY A 25 -0.66 32.11 1.93
N ARG A 26 -0.30 31.16 1.06
CA ARG A 26 1.01 30.49 1.05
C ARG A 26 1.92 31.03 -0.05
N SER A 27 3.22 30.81 0.10
CA SER A 27 4.14 30.99 -1.04
C SER A 27 3.87 29.93 -2.11
N LEU A 28 4.21 30.22 -3.37
CA LEU A 28 4.04 29.26 -4.46
C LEU A 28 4.75 27.93 -4.18
N SER A 29 5.96 28.00 -3.61
CA SER A 29 6.72 26.81 -3.23
C SER A 29 6.07 26.02 -2.10
N ASP A 30 5.47 26.68 -1.12
CA ASP A 30 4.85 25.98 0.00
C ASP A 30 3.50 25.36 -0.39
N GLU A 31 2.76 26.03 -1.27
CA GLU A 31 1.56 25.44 -1.89
C GLU A 31 1.93 24.23 -2.74
N ALA A 32 2.99 24.31 -3.54
CA ALA A 32 3.48 23.17 -4.32
C ALA A 32 3.88 21.98 -3.44
N LYS A 33 4.59 22.22 -2.33
CA LYS A 33 4.95 21.17 -1.37
C LYS A 33 3.70 20.52 -0.75
N ALA A 34 2.73 21.32 -0.35
CA ALA A 34 1.50 20.81 0.25
C ALA A 34 0.73 19.91 -0.72
N LEU A 35 0.59 20.33 -1.99
CA LEU A 35 -0.08 19.51 -3.00
C LEU A 35 0.67 18.22 -3.32
N LEU A 36 2.01 18.26 -3.33
CA LEU A 36 2.81 17.05 -3.51
C LEU A 36 2.62 16.09 -2.33
N ASP A 37 2.61 16.59 -1.10
CA ASP A 37 2.40 15.77 0.10
C ASP A 37 1.01 15.12 0.10
N ASP A 38 -0.03 15.89 -0.22
CA ASP A 38 -1.40 15.38 -0.35
C ASP A 38 -1.51 14.25 -1.38
N VAL A 39 -0.86 14.40 -2.54
CA VAL A 39 -0.86 13.37 -3.60
C VAL A 39 -0.09 12.13 -3.15
N ILE A 40 1.04 12.29 -2.47
CA ILE A 40 1.83 11.17 -1.96
C ILE A 40 1.01 10.41 -0.90
N GLU A 41 0.35 11.11 0.03
CA GLU A 41 -0.50 10.49 1.04
C GLU A 41 -1.72 9.80 0.43
N ALA A 42 -2.38 10.42 -0.54
CA ALA A 42 -3.48 9.80 -1.28
C ALA A 42 -3.02 8.52 -2.01
N GLY A 43 -1.81 8.53 -2.57
CA GLY A 43 -1.17 7.37 -3.17
C GLY A 43 -0.91 6.25 -2.16
N ARG A 44 -0.35 6.58 -0.99
CA ARG A 44 -0.17 5.63 0.13
C ARG A 44 -1.48 5.05 0.60
N ALA A 45 -2.49 5.87 0.84
CA ALA A 45 -3.82 5.43 1.28
C ALA A 45 -4.48 4.50 0.25
N ARG A 46 -4.32 4.78 -1.05
CA ARG A 46 -4.81 3.91 -2.12
C ARG A 46 -4.09 2.56 -2.14
N GLN A 47 -2.78 2.53 -1.89
CA GLN A 47 -2.01 1.29 -1.80
C GLN A 47 -2.34 0.51 -0.51
N ALA A 48 -2.56 1.18 0.61
CA ALA A 48 -2.99 0.56 1.85
C ALA A 48 -4.42 -0.02 1.72
N GLY A 49 -5.33 0.67 1.03
CA GLY A 49 -6.65 0.13 0.68
C GLY A 49 -6.61 -1.02 -0.33
N GLN A 50 -5.44 -1.31 -0.91
CA GLN A 50 -5.15 -2.47 -1.74
C GLN A 50 -4.38 -3.54 -0.95
N HIS A 51 -4.73 -3.79 0.33
CA HIS A 51 -4.51 -5.11 0.91
C HIS A 51 -5.05 -6.12 -0.11
N ASN A 52 -4.14 -6.79 -0.81
CA ASN A 52 -4.53 -7.72 -1.84
C ASN A 52 -5.36 -8.81 -1.14
N ALA A 53 -6.33 -9.39 -1.83
CA ALA A 53 -7.18 -10.42 -1.24
C ALA A 53 -6.35 -11.57 -0.62
N PHE A 54 -5.12 -11.78 -1.09
CA PHE A 54 -4.17 -12.74 -0.57
C PHE A 54 -3.56 -12.33 0.80
N ASP A 55 -3.32 -11.05 1.08
CA ASP A 55 -2.84 -10.57 2.37
C ASP A 55 -3.95 -10.61 3.43
N ALA A 56 -5.18 -10.27 3.05
CA ALA A 56 -6.33 -10.42 3.92
C ALA A 56 -6.61 -11.90 4.26
N LEU A 57 -6.43 -12.81 3.29
CA LEU A 57 -6.50 -14.25 3.54
C LEU A 57 -5.31 -14.72 4.39
N ARG A 58 -4.08 -14.29 4.10
CA ARG A 58 -2.90 -14.68 4.87
C ARG A 58 -3.01 -14.27 6.34
N GLU A 59 -3.50 -13.06 6.62
CA GLU A 59 -3.73 -12.57 7.98
C GLU A 59 -4.88 -13.33 8.68
N ALA A 60 -6.00 -13.57 7.99
CA ALA A 60 -7.12 -14.34 8.55
C ALA A 60 -6.76 -15.80 8.88
N PHE A 61 -5.77 -16.36 8.21
CA PHE A 61 -5.29 -17.73 8.42
C PHE A 61 -3.92 -17.77 9.11
N GLU A 62 -3.42 -16.64 9.63
CA GLU A 62 -2.18 -16.59 10.39
C GLU A 62 -2.35 -17.41 11.70
N GLY A 63 -1.54 -18.46 11.86
CA GLY A 63 -1.68 -19.43 12.95
C GLY A 63 -2.73 -20.54 12.73
N ALA A 64 -3.45 -20.54 11.61
CA ALA A 64 -4.34 -21.64 11.21
C ALA A 64 -3.65 -22.70 10.34
N PHE A 65 -2.45 -22.39 9.83
CA PHE A 65 -1.62 -23.36 9.13
C PHE A 65 -0.87 -24.24 10.13
N MET A 66 -0.92 -25.55 9.90
CA MET A 66 -0.06 -26.50 10.59
C MET A 66 1.40 -26.14 10.33
N THR A 67 2.24 -26.25 11.36
CA THR A 67 3.68 -26.31 11.16
C THR A 67 4.05 -27.50 10.28
N ASP A 68 5.24 -27.49 9.67
CA ASP A 68 5.69 -28.61 8.83
C ASP A 68 5.69 -29.95 9.59
N GLU A 69 5.93 -29.91 10.91
CA GLU A 69 5.88 -31.05 11.81
C GLU A 69 4.44 -31.53 12.06
N GLU A 70 3.51 -30.63 12.40
CA GLU A 70 2.09 -30.96 12.58
C GLU A 70 1.45 -31.48 11.27
N HIS A 71 1.86 -30.94 10.13
CA HIS A 71 1.41 -31.40 8.81
C HIS A 71 1.97 -32.81 8.50
N ALA A 72 3.22 -33.08 8.85
CA ALA A 72 3.83 -34.40 8.67
C ALA A 72 3.12 -35.45 9.54
N ASP A 73 2.86 -35.13 10.81
CA ASP A 73 2.15 -36.00 11.75
C ASP A 73 0.71 -36.28 11.29
N PHE A 74 -0.01 -35.23 10.84
CA PHE A 74 -1.35 -35.38 10.28
C PHE A 74 -1.36 -36.28 9.04
N MET A 75 -0.42 -36.07 8.11
CA MET A 75 -0.33 -36.89 6.90
C MET A 75 0.07 -38.33 7.21
N GLN A 76 0.92 -38.56 8.21
CA GLN A 76 1.24 -39.90 8.68
C GLN A 76 -0.01 -40.61 9.24
N ALA A 77 -0.77 -39.95 10.11
CA ALA A 77 -2.01 -40.50 10.68
C ALA A 77 -3.06 -40.84 9.59
N VAL A 78 -3.22 -39.97 8.58
CA VAL A 78 -4.10 -40.22 7.43
C VAL A 78 -3.65 -41.45 6.62
N GLN A 79 -2.34 -41.62 6.43
CA GLN A 79 -1.80 -42.76 5.68
C GLN A 79 -1.92 -44.07 6.46
N GLU A 80 -1.78 -44.04 7.78
CA GLU A 80 -2.02 -45.20 8.65
C GLU A 80 -3.49 -45.62 8.62
N MET A 81 -4.44 -44.68 8.77
CA MET A 81 -5.87 -44.97 8.60
C MET A 81 -6.21 -45.58 7.23
N ARG A 82 -5.58 -45.08 6.14
CA ARG A 82 -5.79 -45.64 4.80
C ARG A 82 -5.27 -47.07 4.65
N ARG A 83 -4.27 -47.46 5.43
CA ARG A 83 -3.74 -48.82 5.45
C ARG A 83 -4.61 -49.75 6.30
N GLU A 84 -5.19 -49.27 7.39
CA GLU A 84 -6.07 -50.07 8.26
C GLU A 84 -7.44 -50.38 7.65
N VAL A 85 -7.91 -49.57 6.70
CA VAL A 85 -9.19 -49.79 5.99
C VAL A 85 -9.05 -50.76 4.80
N ARG A 86 -7.85 -51.30 4.54
CA ARG A 86 -7.58 -52.27 3.46
C ARG A 86 -7.18 -53.63 4.01
#